data_AF-A0A7T0WIL7-F1
#
_entry.id   AF-A0A7T0WIL7-F1
#
_cell.length_a   1.000
_cell.length_b   1.000
_cell.length_c   1.000
_cell.angle_alpha   90.00
_cell.angle_beta   90.00
_cell.angle_gamma   90.00
#
_symmetry.space_group_name_H-M   'P 1'
#
loop_
_entity.id
_entity.type
_entity.pdbx_description
1 polymer ?
#
loop_
_entity_poly.entity_id
_entity_poly.type
_entity_poly.pdbx_seq_one_letter_code
_entity_poly.pdbx_strand_id
1 'polypeptide(L)'
;MLVSAKGQEQQIAGAKQLIFFDSPANILLEEFSAARESENYTGSFSSYYRETNTVNAFFKHISTLLVNHNQLLVSPDNLFKSLLLLEDTFELSFDKVPYGKVFNENSTRELDDHTQQEIERLYAKEYEVYQALARHFSHRWDEFRQRTKANYARFSNAVIHVGPPKTGTSAIQSWLNQNRKALGDKEIDYPAHGSDSNGISAGNFAQLISYTKSKTPYFDKQRLDTLLNKMGRKPTSTVLLSSEHFYYFLPWLFTYLPSAQYIFFIRHPIPLFESGYHQQIKRHRRTNEYRAPNQMFFNNLNVISHLSREFGVTVTYKFYDQIVPGSQGIYEAIASCFKTFIDPPAVDTKINSKFTPGALTLMREANKFASKNMRFELDRWLQCYSEGKPDFSLTSKDALNKISQHLMEQVEKLTASDPSLEREQLLALIKNYQTSSVAELASSIDNVQSVLQTLKRDYPALAYTLIAGAVQSKKSDILGQHSVVESLYGSSGKLKLPLAYFLAEKWVTLQALRRKILKKMKD
;
A
#
# COMPACT_ATOMS: atom_id res chain seq x y z
N MET A 1 1.79 8.04 19.84
CA MET A 1 1.89 9.25 20.68
C MET A 1 0.66 10.14 20.53
N LEU A 2 0.30 10.62 19.33
CA LEU A 2 -0.96 11.38 19.16
C LEU A 2 -2.25 10.56 19.35
N VAL A 3 -2.19 9.24 19.14
CA VAL A 3 -3.36 8.35 19.29
C VAL A 3 -3.68 8.03 20.76
N SER A 4 -2.74 8.25 21.69
CA SER A 4 -2.89 7.86 23.11
C SER A 4 -2.90 9.04 24.09
N ALA A 5 -3.01 10.28 23.61
CA ALA A 5 -2.89 11.50 24.42
C ALA A 5 -4.21 12.30 24.44
N LYS A 6 -5.34 11.61 24.61
CA LYS A 6 -6.66 12.22 24.53
C LYS A 6 -7.03 12.86 25.87
N GLY A 7 -7.46 14.11 25.83
CA GLY A 7 -7.82 14.86 27.04
C GLY A 7 -6.64 15.35 27.90
N GLN A 8 -5.40 15.23 27.43
CA GLN A 8 -4.21 15.60 28.21
C GLN A 8 -3.46 16.78 27.58
N GLU A 9 -3.09 17.75 28.40
CA GLU A 9 -2.04 18.71 28.06
C GLU A 9 -0.69 18.00 28.07
N GLN A 10 0.03 18.03 26.94
CA GLN A 10 1.41 17.60 26.90
C GLN A 10 2.31 18.80 26.64
N GLN A 11 3.22 19.08 27.58
CA GLN A 11 4.33 19.98 27.34
C GLN A 11 5.34 19.26 26.44
N ILE A 12 5.43 19.68 25.18
CA ILE A 12 6.54 19.30 24.32
C ILE A 12 7.67 20.30 24.58
N ALA A 13 8.90 19.82 24.76
CA ALA A 13 10.06 20.67 25.02
C ALA A 13 10.19 21.76 23.95
N GLY A 14 10.00 23.02 24.34
CA GLY A 14 10.02 24.19 23.45
C GLY A 14 8.65 24.74 23.01
N ALA A 15 7.53 24.14 23.45
CA ALA A 15 6.20 24.43 22.91
C ALA A 15 5.16 24.89 23.96
N LYS A 16 4.58 26.06 23.68
CA LYS A 16 3.13 26.34 23.65
C LYS A 16 2.19 25.12 23.83
N GLN A 17 1.20 25.24 24.72
CA GLN A 17 0.23 24.21 25.15
C GLN A 17 -0.54 23.56 23.96
N LEU A 18 -0.55 22.22 23.92
CA LEU A 18 -1.38 21.42 23.01
C LEU A 18 -2.75 21.15 23.64
N ILE A 19 -3.81 21.41 22.89
CA ILE A 19 -5.18 21.14 23.31
C ILE A 19 -5.78 20.12 22.35
N PHE A 20 -5.93 18.90 22.83
CA PHE A 20 -6.73 17.88 22.16
C PHE A 20 -8.19 18.14 22.43
N PHE A 21 -9.01 18.17 21.39
CA PHE A 21 -10.45 18.35 21.53
C PHE A 21 -11.19 17.46 20.53
N ASP A 22 -12.34 16.95 20.96
CA ASP A 22 -13.19 16.05 20.20
C ASP A 22 -14.66 16.35 20.55
N SER A 23 -15.61 15.81 19.78
CA SER A 23 -17.02 15.97 20.07
C SER A 23 -17.37 15.34 21.43
N PRO A 24 -18.30 15.94 22.21
CA PRO A 24 -18.80 15.33 23.44
C PRO A 24 -19.23 13.86 23.27
N ALA A 25 -19.87 13.52 22.14
CA ALA A 25 -20.28 12.14 21.83
C ALA A 25 -19.10 11.17 21.69
N ASN A 26 -18.04 11.57 20.97
CA ASN A 26 -16.84 10.74 20.81
C ASN A 26 -16.11 10.54 22.14
N ILE A 27 -15.99 11.60 22.96
CA ILE A 27 -15.39 11.51 24.29
C ILE A 27 -16.14 10.49 25.14
N LEU A 28 -17.48 10.57 25.18
CA LEU A 28 -18.32 9.62 25.91
C LEU A 28 -18.17 8.19 25.40
N LEU A 29 -18.14 7.98 24.09
CA LEU A 29 -17.99 6.66 23.48
C LEU A 29 -16.66 5.99 23.84
N GLU A 30 -15.59 6.76 23.88
CA GLU A 30 -14.27 6.28 24.24
C GLU A 30 -14.17 5.96 25.72
N GLU A 31 -14.65 6.85 26.58
CA GLU A 31 -14.68 6.61 28.02
C GLU A 31 -15.55 5.40 28.38
N PHE A 32 -16.70 5.26 27.72
CA PHE A 32 -17.54 4.07 27.86
C PHE A 32 -16.82 2.79 27.43
N SER A 33 -16.08 2.84 26.32
CA SER A 33 -15.31 1.69 25.83
C SER A 33 -14.20 1.31 26.80
N ALA A 34 -13.46 2.28 27.32
CA ALA A 34 -12.44 2.07 28.35
C ALA A 34 -13.04 1.51 29.66
N ALA A 35 -14.18 2.05 30.10
CA ALA A 35 -14.87 1.59 31.30
C ALA A 35 -15.34 0.14 31.17
N ARG A 36 -15.83 -0.26 29.98
CA ARG A 36 -16.19 -1.65 29.68
C ARG A 36 -15.00 -2.59 29.63
N GLU A 37 -13.87 -2.16 29.06
CA GLU A 37 -12.65 -2.95 29.01
C GLU A 37 -12.04 -3.17 30.40
N SER A 38 -12.22 -2.21 31.31
CA SER A 38 -11.76 -2.35 32.71
C SER A 38 -12.65 -3.24 33.59
N GLU A 39 -13.67 -3.92 33.03
CA GLU A 39 -14.69 -4.74 33.75
C GLU A 39 -15.48 -4.00 34.85
N ASN A 40 -15.31 -2.68 34.99
CA ASN A 40 -15.88 -1.87 36.06
C ASN A 40 -17.27 -1.30 35.74
N TYR A 41 -17.74 -1.43 34.49
CA TYR A 41 -19.04 -0.91 34.08
C TYR A 41 -19.83 -1.94 33.25
N THR A 42 -20.99 -2.33 33.76
CA THR A 42 -21.90 -3.29 33.11
C THR A 42 -23.14 -2.63 32.51
N GLY A 43 -23.30 -1.32 32.66
CA GLY A 43 -24.43 -0.56 32.14
C GLY A 43 -24.40 -0.37 30.61
N SER A 44 -25.51 0.14 30.07
CA SER A 44 -25.61 0.50 28.66
C SER A 44 -24.88 1.81 28.35
N PHE A 45 -24.58 2.09 27.07
CA PHE A 45 -24.04 3.39 26.68
C PHE A 45 -25.00 4.54 27.04
N SER A 46 -26.31 4.31 26.92
CA SER A 46 -27.34 5.29 27.29
C SER A 46 -27.37 5.61 28.78
N SER A 47 -27.22 4.58 29.62
CA SER A 47 -27.05 4.77 31.06
C SER A 47 -25.77 5.57 31.34
N TYR A 48 -24.67 5.24 30.65
CA TYR A 48 -23.38 5.86 30.85
C TYR A 48 -23.42 7.37 30.60
N TYR A 49 -23.88 7.82 29.42
CA TYR A 49 -23.90 9.26 29.13
C TYR A 49 -24.98 10.06 29.89
N ARG A 50 -25.94 9.42 30.54
CA ARG A 50 -26.92 10.14 31.40
C ARG A 50 -26.41 10.36 32.82
N GLU A 51 -25.51 9.50 33.28
CA GLU A 51 -24.99 9.50 34.66
C GLU A 51 -23.62 10.18 34.79
N THR A 52 -22.93 10.43 33.67
CA THR A 52 -21.52 10.82 33.67
C THR A 52 -21.31 12.34 33.64
N ASN A 53 -20.54 12.84 34.61
CA ASN A 53 -20.10 14.25 34.69
C ASN A 53 -18.73 14.53 34.02
N THR A 54 -18.10 13.54 33.41
CA THR A 54 -16.70 13.65 32.92
C THR A 54 -16.54 14.65 31.77
N VAL A 55 -17.47 14.67 30.82
CA VAL A 55 -17.50 15.64 29.71
C VAL A 55 -17.53 17.08 30.26
N ASN A 56 -18.34 17.31 31.29
CA ASN A 56 -18.48 18.60 31.94
C ASN A 56 -17.15 19.05 32.56
N ALA A 57 -16.39 18.14 33.18
CA ALA A 57 -15.10 18.47 33.77
C ALA A 57 -14.05 18.85 32.71
N PHE A 58 -13.97 18.09 31.62
CA PHE A 58 -13.06 18.34 30.51
C PHE A 58 -13.32 19.70 29.83
N PHE A 59 -14.57 19.97 29.44
CA PHE A 59 -14.91 21.23 28.78
C PHE A 59 -14.96 22.42 29.73
N LYS A 60 -15.21 22.21 31.03
CA LYS A 60 -15.03 23.25 32.04
C LYS A 60 -13.56 23.65 32.18
N HIS A 61 -12.64 22.69 32.12
CA HIS A 61 -11.21 23.01 32.06
C HIS A 61 -10.88 23.78 30.78
N ILE A 62 -11.26 23.27 29.61
CA ILE A 62 -10.94 23.91 28.33
C ILE A 62 -11.56 25.30 28.18
N SER A 63 -12.79 25.52 28.64
CA SER A 63 -13.44 26.84 28.58
C SER A 63 -12.75 27.91 29.42
N THR A 64 -11.95 27.51 30.41
CA THR A 64 -11.10 28.45 31.18
C THR A 64 -9.78 28.77 30.49
N LEU A 65 -9.40 28.00 29.46
CA LEU A 65 -8.19 28.27 28.68
C LEU A 65 -8.47 29.40 27.68
N LEU A 66 -7.62 30.43 27.70
CA LEU A 66 -7.62 31.46 26.67
C LEU A 66 -7.08 30.87 25.36
N VAL A 67 -7.98 30.39 24.50
CA VAL A 67 -7.67 29.88 23.16
C VAL A 67 -7.20 31.04 22.26
N ASN A 68 -5.92 31.37 22.36
CA ASN A 68 -5.26 32.40 21.56
C ASN A 68 -4.34 31.76 20.49
N HIS A 69 -3.71 32.59 19.65
CA HIS A 69 -2.82 32.15 18.55
C HIS A 69 -1.65 31.25 19.01
N ASN A 70 -1.35 31.22 20.30
CA ASN A 70 -0.24 30.48 20.87
C ASN A 70 -0.62 29.08 21.39
N GLN A 71 -1.88 28.66 21.43
CA GLN A 71 -2.24 27.27 21.75
C GLN A 71 -2.50 26.50 20.47
N LEU A 72 -2.07 25.24 20.34
CA LEU A 72 -2.35 24.46 19.12
C LEU A 72 -3.46 23.45 19.38
N LEU A 73 -4.49 23.52 18.55
CA LEU A 73 -5.65 22.65 18.60
C LEU A 73 -5.40 21.38 17.78
N VAL A 74 -5.65 20.22 18.38
CA VAL A 74 -5.57 18.91 17.72
C VAL A 74 -6.94 18.27 17.75
N SER A 75 -7.51 18.03 16.56
CA SER A 75 -8.79 17.36 16.37
C SER A 75 -8.54 15.95 15.82
N PRO A 76 -8.92 14.88 16.52
CA PRO A 76 -8.83 13.50 16.03
C PRO A 76 -9.59 13.29 14.71
N ASP A 77 -10.77 13.90 14.57
CA ASP A 77 -11.58 13.90 13.34
C ASP A 77 -10.87 14.57 12.14
N ASN A 78 -9.88 15.43 12.42
CA ASN A 78 -9.05 16.10 11.44
C ASN A 78 -7.57 15.74 11.65
N LEU A 79 -7.29 14.44 11.87
CA LEU A 79 -5.96 13.94 12.25
C LEU A 79 -4.85 14.47 11.33
N PHE A 80 -5.01 14.37 10.01
CA PHE A 80 -3.97 14.76 9.07
C PHE A 80 -3.75 16.27 9.00
N LYS A 81 -4.82 17.06 9.08
CA LYS A 81 -4.73 18.53 9.16
C LYS A 81 -4.04 18.95 10.45
N SER A 82 -4.38 18.31 11.58
CA SER A 82 -3.73 18.54 12.86
C SER A 82 -2.23 18.23 12.82
N LEU A 83 -1.84 17.10 12.19
CA LEU A 83 -0.44 16.73 11.98
C LEU A 83 0.32 17.77 11.15
N LEU A 84 -0.29 18.28 10.07
CA LEU A 84 0.35 19.28 9.22
C LEU A 84 0.50 20.64 9.90
N LEU A 85 -0.49 21.07 10.70
CA LEU A 85 -0.40 22.27 11.52
C LEU A 85 0.67 22.14 12.60
N LEU A 86 0.79 20.96 13.23
CA LEU A 86 1.88 20.63 14.15
C LEU A 86 3.24 20.75 13.46
N GLU A 87 3.37 20.16 12.26
CA GLU A 87 4.62 20.18 11.48
C GLU A 87 5.04 21.60 11.12
N ASP A 88 4.10 22.43 10.69
CA ASP A 88 4.34 23.82 10.35
C ASP A 88 4.70 24.67 11.58
N THR A 89 4.01 24.47 12.70
CA THR A 89 4.21 25.29 13.91
C THR A 89 5.50 24.95 14.66
N PHE A 90 5.90 23.68 14.67
CA PHE A 90 7.02 23.18 15.48
C PHE A 90 8.22 22.71 14.66
N GLU A 91 8.22 22.96 13.35
CA GLU A 91 9.27 22.51 12.42
C GLU A 91 9.57 21.00 12.56
N LEU A 92 8.52 20.21 12.81
CA LEU A 92 8.63 18.77 12.97
C LEU A 92 8.77 18.09 11.59
N SER A 93 8.98 16.78 11.62
CA SER A 93 8.94 15.96 10.40
C SER A 93 8.31 14.62 10.75
N PHE A 94 7.14 14.35 10.16
CA PHE A 94 6.42 13.12 10.39
C PHE A 94 6.74 12.07 9.32
N ASP A 95 6.70 10.79 9.72
CA ASP A 95 6.90 9.65 8.83
C ASP A 95 5.70 9.46 7.88
N LYS A 96 5.89 8.64 6.85
CA LYS A 96 4.84 8.15 5.95
C LYS A 96 3.65 7.61 6.73
N VAL A 97 2.45 7.75 6.17
CA VAL A 97 1.22 7.27 6.81
C VAL A 97 0.92 5.83 6.40
N PRO A 98 0.93 4.85 7.32
CA PRO A 98 0.45 3.50 7.03
C PRO A 98 -1.08 3.47 7.14
N TYR A 99 -1.78 3.89 6.08
CA TYR A 99 -3.26 4.03 6.09
C TYR A 99 -4.01 2.78 6.53
N GLY A 100 -3.47 1.59 6.29
CA GLY A 100 -4.07 0.34 6.77
C GLY A 100 -4.11 0.20 8.29
N LYS A 101 -3.48 1.08 9.07
CA LYS A 101 -3.71 1.21 10.52
C LYS A 101 -4.73 2.30 10.83
N VAL A 102 -4.58 3.46 10.18
CA VAL A 102 -5.44 4.64 10.40
C VAL A 102 -6.90 4.37 10.06
N PHE A 103 -7.16 3.69 8.93
CA PHE A 103 -8.52 3.44 8.45
C PHE A 103 -9.06 2.05 8.80
N ASN A 104 -8.25 1.16 9.40
CA ASN A 104 -8.75 -0.12 9.93
C ASN A 104 -9.18 -0.04 11.40
N GLU A 105 -8.83 1.02 12.13
CA GLU A 105 -9.02 1.08 13.58
C GLU A 105 -10.31 1.76 14.03
N ASN A 106 -11.09 2.43 13.17
CA ASN A 106 -12.37 2.97 13.59
C ASN A 106 -13.41 2.81 12.47
N SER A 107 -14.28 1.80 12.63
CA SER A 107 -15.69 2.16 12.50
C SER A 107 -15.91 3.26 13.54
N THR A 108 -16.01 4.51 13.11
CA THR A 108 -16.81 5.46 13.89
C THR A 108 -18.08 4.70 14.20
N ARG A 109 -18.31 4.39 15.48
CA ARG A 109 -19.58 3.78 15.89
C ARG A 109 -20.59 4.88 15.62
N GLU A 110 -21.18 4.86 14.42
CA GLU A 110 -22.25 5.77 14.07
C GLU A 110 -23.33 5.57 15.12
N LEU A 111 -23.50 6.61 15.95
CA LEU A 111 -24.61 6.66 16.87
C LEU A 111 -25.86 6.80 16.04
N ASP A 112 -26.93 6.11 16.44
CA ASP A 112 -28.23 6.37 15.85
C ASP A 112 -28.64 7.82 16.12
N ASP A 113 -29.42 8.40 15.21
CA ASP A 113 -29.81 9.81 15.25
C ASP A 113 -30.45 10.20 16.58
N HIS A 114 -31.23 9.30 17.20
CA HIS A 114 -31.87 9.56 18.48
C HIS A 114 -30.83 9.68 19.61
N THR A 115 -29.90 8.74 19.71
CA THR A 115 -28.80 8.79 20.68
C THR A 115 -27.94 10.05 20.49
N GLN A 116 -27.62 10.39 19.23
CA GLN A 116 -26.85 11.59 18.91
C GLN A 116 -27.57 12.87 19.39
N GLN A 117 -28.85 13.03 19.03
CA GLN A 117 -29.65 14.19 19.44
C GLN A 117 -29.81 14.30 20.96
N GLU A 118 -29.95 13.16 21.64
CA GLU A 118 -30.05 13.15 23.10
C GLU A 118 -28.76 13.64 23.76
N ILE A 119 -27.59 13.16 23.31
CA ILE A 119 -26.29 13.61 23.80
C ILE A 119 -26.09 15.10 23.52
N GLU A 120 -26.42 15.58 22.31
CA GLU A 120 -26.35 17.01 21.97
C GLU A 120 -27.22 17.87 22.89
N ARG A 121 -28.40 17.39 23.28
CA ARG A 121 -29.27 18.08 24.23
C ARG A 121 -28.70 18.10 25.65
N LEU A 122 -28.20 16.96 26.13
CA LEU A 122 -27.68 16.82 27.50
C LEU A 122 -26.38 17.62 27.71
N TYR A 123 -25.54 17.69 26.68
CA TYR A 123 -24.21 18.31 26.71
C TYR A 123 -24.11 19.57 25.84
N ALA A 124 -25.22 20.33 25.74
CA ALA A 124 -25.33 21.47 24.83
C ALA A 124 -24.25 22.54 25.05
N LYS A 125 -23.88 22.82 26.31
CA LYS A 125 -22.84 23.81 26.66
C LYS A 125 -21.45 23.34 26.23
N GLU A 126 -21.18 22.05 26.37
CA GLU A 126 -19.93 21.43 25.94
C GLU A 126 -19.83 21.42 24.41
N TYR A 127 -20.96 21.22 23.71
CA TYR A 127 -21.04 21.40 22.26
C TYR A 127 -20.77 22.86 21.82
N GLU A 128 -21.23 23.87 22.56
CA GLU A 128 -20.89 25.27 22.26
C GLU A 128 -19.38 25.52 22.31
N VAL A 129 -18.70 24.98 23.32
CA VAL A 129 -17.22 25.07 23.46
C VAL A 129 -16.54 24.28 22.34
N TYR A 130 -16.98 23.05 22.07
CA TYR A 130 -16.48 22.24 20.96
C TYR A 130 -16.59 22.95 19.61
N GLN A 131 -17.74 23.55 19.31
CA GLN A 131 -17.96 24.30 18.07
C GLN A 131 -17.09 25.56 17.97
N ALA A 132 -16.83 26.24 19.09
CA ALA A 132 -15.88 27.36 19.12
C ALA A 132 -14.46 26.89 18.78
N LEU A 133 -14.00 25.78 19.37
CA LEU A 133 -12.68 25.18 19.07
C LEU A 133 -12.60 24.71 17.61
N ALA A 134 -13.64 24.05 17.11
CA ALA A 134 -13.71 23.57 15.73
C ALA A 134 -13.65 24.73 14.71
N ARG A 135 -14.33 25.85 15.00
CA ARG A 135 -14.24 27.07 14.17
C ARG A 135 -12.83 27.66 14.19
N HIS A 136 -12.20 27.73 15.36
CA HIS A 136 -10.82 28.24 15.48
C HIS A 136 -9.81 27.34 14.76
N PHE A 137 -9.94 26.02 14.89
CA PHE A 137 -9.15 25.05 14.15
C PHE A 137 -9.30 25.25 12.64
N SER A 138 -10.55 25.37 12.16
CA SER A 138 -10.86 25.57 10.74
C SER A 138 -10.24 26.86 10.21
N HIS A 139 -10.35 27.96 10.96
CA HIS A 139 -9.73 29.24 10.58
C HIS A 139 -8.21 29.11 10.40
N ARG A 140 -7.53 28.47 11.34
CA ARG A 140 -6.07 28.25 11.24
C ARG A 140 -5.68 27.34 10.09
N TRP A 141 -6.46 26.29 9.88
CA TRP A 141 -6.27 25.41 8.74
C TRP A 141 -6.40 26.19 7.43
N ASP A 142 -7.40 27.06 7.31
CA ASP A 142 -7.62 27.88 6.13
C ASP A 142 -6.50 28.89 5.91
N GLU A 143 -6.02 29.56 6.96
CA GLU A 143 -4.84 30.45 6.88
C GLU A 143 -3.60 29.69 6.40
N PHE A 144 -3.31 28.53 7.01
CA PHE A 144 -2.18 27.68 6.64
C PHE A 144 -2.30 27.20 5.18
N ARG A 145 -3.49 26.77 4.76
CA ARG A 145 -3.78 26.29 3.40
C ARG A 145 -3.63 27.42 2.39
N GLN A 146 -4.14 28.62 2.67
CA GLN A 146 -4.03 29.78 1.79
C GLN A 146 -2.57 30.20 1.61
N ARG A 147 -1.81 30.31 2.71
CA ARG A 147 -0.37 30.61 2.68
C ARG A 147 0.38 29.59 1.84
N THR A 148 0.10 28.31 2.07
CA THR A 148 0.74 27.21 1.33
C THR A 148 0.38 27.26 -0.15
N LYS A 149 -0.89 27.40 -0.49
CA LYS A 149 -1.35 27.53 -1.88
C LYS A 149 -0.66 28.70 -2.60
N ALA A 150 -0.49 29.84 -1.94
CA ALA A 150 0.21 31.00 -2.49
C ALA A 150 1.70 30.68 -2.78
N ASN A 151 2.40 30.04 -1.84
CA ASN A 151 3.82 29.68 -1.98
C ASN A 151 4.08 28.74 -3.17
N TYR A 152 3.11 27.90 -3.51
CA TYR A 152 3.23 26.86 -4.54
C TYR A 152 2.36 27.12 -5.78
N ALA A 153 1.78 28.31 -5.92
CA ALA A 153 0.86 28.65 -7.02
C ALA A 153 1.49 28.51 -8.42
N ARG A 154 2.80 28.74 -8.55
CA ARG A 154 3.58 28.57 -9.79
C ARG A 154 3.59 27.13 -10.34
N PHE A 155 3.06 26.17 -9.59
CA PHE A 155 3.00 24.76 -9.95
C PHE A 155 1.56 24.28 -10.22
N SER A 156 0.67 25.19 -10.65
CA SER A 156 -0.69 24.84 -11.07
C SER A 156 -0.75 23.81 -12.20
N ASN A 157 0.34 23.66 -12.96
CA ASN A 157 0.44 22.70 -14.07
C ASN A 157 1.16 21.40 -13.65
N ALA A 158 1.31 21.11 -12.36
CA ALA A 158 1.84 19.82 -11.94
C ALA A 158 0.84 18.70 -12.18
N VAL A 159 1.38 17.56 -12.60
CA VAL A 159 0.66 16.30 -12.69
C VAL A 159 1.39 15.27 -11.83
N ILE A 160 0.68 14.73 -10.83
CA ILE A 160 1.26 13.83 -9.83
C ILE A 160 0.56 12.47 -9.91
N HIS A 161 1.27 11.48 -10.43
CA HIS A 161 0.85 10.09 -10.34
C HIS A 161 1.27 9.51 -8.98
N VAL A 162 0.28 9.27 -8.12
CA VAL A 162 0.48 8.95 -6.69
C VAL A 162 0.50 7.46 -6.37
N GLY A 163 0.55 6.59 -7.38
CA GLY A 163 0.37 5.15 -7.20
C GLY A 163 -1.11 4.75 -7.19
N PRO A 164 -1.50 3.69 -6.47
CA PRO A 164 -0.82 3.06 -5.33
C PRO A 164 0.16 1.93 -5.75
N PRO A 165 0.79 1.20 -4.81
CA PRO A 165 1.61 0.06 -5.18
C PRO A 165 0.85 -1.00 -5.98
N LYS A 166 1.57 -1.64 -6.91
CA LYS A 166 1.06 -2.75 -7.76
C LYS A 166 -0.04 -2.37 -8.75
N THR A 167 -0.15 -1.11 -9.15
CA THR A 167 -1.04 -0.66 -10.24
C THR A 167 -0.27 -0.35 -11.52
N GLY A 168 0.88 -1.01 -11.72
CA GLY A 168 1.72 -0.83 -12.91
C GLY A 168 2.65 0.39 -12.87
N THR A 169 2.78 1.04 -11.70
CA THR A 169 3.62 2.23 -11.47
C THR A 169 5.05 2.07 -11.97
N SER A 170 5.69 0.92 -11.80
CA SER A 170 7.08 0.70 -12.26
C SER A 170 7.22 0.73 -13.79
N ALA A 171 6.21 0.25 -14.53
CA ALA A 171 6.20 0.28 -15.99
C ALA A 171 6.11 1.73 -16.49
N ILE A 172 5.17 2.50 -15.93
CA ILE A 172 5.03 3.94 -16.19
C ILE A 172 6.35 4.66 -15.88
N GLN A 173 6.91 4.50 -14.68
CA GLN A 173 8.13 5.20 -14.26
C GLN A 173 9.34 4.89 -15.15
N SER A 174 9.50 3.63 -15.54
CA SER A 174 10.58 3.21 -16.43
C SER A 174 10.44 3.87 -17.80
N TRP A 175 9.24 3.81 -18.39
CA TRP A 175 8.94 4.44 -19.67
C TRP A 175 9.17 5.95 -19.66
N LEU A 176 8.67 6.65 -18.64
CA LEU A 176 8.87 8.10 -18.51
C LEU A 176 10.36 8.47 -18.34
N ASN A 177 11.10 7.71 -17.54
CA ASN A 177 12.52 7.99 -17.28
C ASN A 177 13.40 7.78 -18.52
N GLN A 178 13.05 6.80 -19.37
CA GLN A 178 13.74 6.52 -20.63
C GLN A 178 13.41 7.54 -21.73
N ASN A 179 12.21 8.15 -21.68
CA ASN A 179 11.71 9.06 -22.71
C ASN A 179 11.73 10.54 -22.30
N ARG A 180 12.54 10.92 -21.30
CA ARG A 180 12.61 12.31 -20.79
C ARG A 180 12.86 13.36 -21.85
N LYS A 181 13.68 13.07 -22.87
CA LYS A 181 13.93 14.01 -23.98
C LYS A 181 12.66 14.24 -24.80
N ALA A 182 11.99 13.17 -25.21
CA ALA A 182 10.74 13.25 -25.96
C ALA A 182 9.61 13.91 -25.15
N LEU A 183 9.57 13.69 -23.83
CA LEU A 183 8.67 14.42 -22.92
C LEU A 183 8.99 15.92 -22.91
N GLY A 184 10.27 16.29 -22.84
CA GLY A 184 10.71 17.68 -22.91
C GLY A 184 10.31 18.38 -24.22
N ASP A 185 10.33 17.66 -25.35
CA ASP A 185 9.86 18.16 -26.64
C ASP A 185 8.34 18.42 -26.67
N LYS A 186 7.59 17.85 -25.71
CA LYS A 186 6.15 18.11 -25.46
C LYS A 186 5.91 19.09 -24.30
N GLU A 187 6.95 19.80 -23.86
CA GLU A 187 6.91 20.68 -22.68
C GLU A 187 6.54 19.97 -21.37
N ILE A 188 6.87 18.68 -21.26
CA ILE A 188 6.67 17.87 -20.05
C ILE A 188 8.01 17.60 -19.37
N ASP A 189 8.17 18.23 -18.22
CA ASP A 189 9.33 18.16 -17.37
C ASP A 189 9.21 16.95 -16.43
N TYR A 190 9.92 15.86 -16.75
CA TYR A 190 10.00 14.65 -15.91
C TYR A 190 11.40 14.51 -15.28
N PRO A 191 11.55 14.69 -13.94
CA PRO A 191 12.85 14.59 -13.30
C PRO A 191 13.45 13.19 -13.40
N ALA A 192 14.76 13.13 -13.64
CA ALA A 192 15.50 11.86 -13.66
C ALA A 192 15.47 11.17 -12.28
N HIS A 193 15.46 9.84 -12.30
CA HIS A 193 15.65 9.00 -11.11
C HIS A 193 16.41 7.72 -11.46
N GLY A 194 16.99 7.09 -10.44
CA GLY A 194 17.72 5.82 -10.58
C GLY A 194 16.82 4.61 -10.35
N SER A 195 17.26 3.46 -10.86
CA SER A 195 16.68 2.14 -10.56
C SER A 195 17.64 1.32 -9.71
N ASP A 196 17.11 0.38 -8.93
CA ASP A 196 17.93 -0.62 -8.25
C ASP A 196 18.54 -1.64 -9.23
N SER A 197 19.34 -2.58 -8.70
CA SER A 197 19.99 -3.64 -9.50
C SER A 197 19.01 -4.59 -10.22
N ASN A 198 17.72 -4.54 -9.88
CA ASN A 198 16.67 -5.32 -10.51
C ASN A 198 15.84 -4.48 -11.51
N GLY A 199 16.29 -3.25 -11.82
CA GLY A 199 15.58 -2.32 -12.69
C GLY A 199 14.36 -1.67 -12.04
N ILE A 200 14.16 -1.84 -10.72
CA ILE A 200 13.00 -1.30 -10.01
C ILE A 200 13.35 0.08 -9.47
N SER A 201 12.57 1.07 -9.88
CA SER A 201 12.70 2.44 -9.39
C SER A 201 11.63 2.76 -8.34
N ALA A 202 11.99 3.62 -7.38
CA ALA A 202 11.03 4.29 -6.49
C ALA A 202 10.33 5.49 -7.20
N GLY A 203 10.65 5.72 -8.47
CA GLY A 203 10.23 6.88 -9.26
C GLY A 203 10.82 8.18 -8.71
N ASN A 204 10.03 9.24 -8.78
CA ASN A 204 10.43 10.56 -8.27
C ASN A 204 10.34 10.69 -6.74
N PHE A 205 10.22 9.58 -5.99
CA PHE A 205 10.09 9.61 -4.53
C PHE A 205 11.18 10.43 -3.84
N ALA A 206 12.44 10.18 -4.21
CA ALA A 206 13.58 10.88 -3.64
C ALA A 206 13.62 12.38 -4.00
N GLN A 207 12.80 12.85 -4.93
CA GLN A 207 12.72 14.28 -5.26
C GLN A 207 11.98 15.09 -4.18
N LEU A 208 11.12 14.45 -3.38
CA LEU A 208 10.30 15.12 -2.37
C LEU A 208 10.55 14.60 -0.95
N ILE A 209 11.26 13.47 -0.82
CA ILE A 209 11.39 12.76 0.45
C ILE A 209 12.84 12.70 0.89
N SER A 210 13.07 13.03 2.17
CA SER A 210 14.33 12.84 2.88
C SER A 210 14.19 11.74 3.95
N TYR A 211 15.32 11.37 4.55
CA TYR A 211 15.37 10.38 5.61
C TYR A 211 15.97 10.97 6.87
N THR A 212 15.39 10.66 8.03
CA THR A 212 15.99 10.96 9.33
C THR A 212 17.27 10.13 9.54
N LYS A 213 18.03 10.43 10.60
CA LYS A 213 19.19 9.60 11.02
C LYS A 213 18.81 8.12 11.26
N SER A 214 17.58 7.85 11.70
CA SER A 214 17.04 6.50 11.88
C SER A 214 16.53 5.83 10.60
N LYS A 215 16.76 6.45 9.42
CA LYS A 215 16.27 5.99 8.10
C LYS A 215 14.74 6.00 7.96
N THR A 216 14.07 6.89 8.69
CA THR A 216 12.63 7.10 8.59
C THR A 216 12.34 8.13 7.49
N PRO A 217 11.52 7.83 6.46
CA PRO A 217 11.24 8.77 5.38
C PRO A 217 10.26 9.89 5.82
N TYR A 218 10.49 11.13 5.43
CA TYR A 218 9.59 12.26 5.69
C TYR A 218 9.49 13.20 4.49
N PHE A 219 8.39 13.94 4.39
CA PHE A 219 8.19 14.94 3.34
C PHE A 219 9.09 16.16 3.55
N ASP A 220 9.96 16.44 2.59
CA ASP A 220 10.99 17.47 2.71
C ASP A 220 10.61 18.71 1.89
N LYS A 221 10.17 19.76 2.60
CA LYS A 221 9.75 21.03 1.99
C LYS A 221 10.90 21.71 1.24
N GLN A 222 12.14 21.60 1.73
CA GLN A 222 13.30 22.18 1.06
C GLN A 222 13.63 21.45 -0.24
N ARG A 223 13.44 20.13 -0.30
CA ARG A 223 13.54 19.37 -1.54
C ARG A 223 12.46 19.75 -2.54
N LEU A 224 11.22 19.92 -2.07
CA LEU A 224 10.15 20.45 -2.89
C LEU A 224 10.57 21.82 -3.46
N ASP A 225 10.98 22.78 -2.63
CA ASP A 225 11.46 24.09 -3.09
C ASP A 225 12.62 24.01 -4.09
N THR A 226 13.57 23.10 -3.85
CA THR A 226 14.69 22.86 -4.75
C THR A 226 14.23 22.31 -6.10
N LEU A 227 13.30 21.35 -6.10
CA LEU A 227 12.70 20.81 -7.31
C LEU A 227 11.95 21.92 -8.06
N LEU A 228 11.19 22.74 -7.35
CA LEU A 228 10.43 23.86 -7.89
C LEU A 228 11.30 24.97 -8.47
N ASN A 229 12.50 25.20 -7.92
CA ASN A 229 13.44 26.17 -8.46
C ASN A 229 14.21 25.64 -9.67
N LYS A 230 14.30 24.30 -9.83
CA LYS A 230 14.95 23.64 -10.97
C LYS A 230 14.00 23.47 -12.16
N MET A 231 12.76 23.06 -11.89
CA MET A 231 11.74 22.73 -12.90
C MET A 231 10.76 23.90 -13.08
N GLY A 232 10.02 23.95 -14.19
CA GLY A 232 8.98 24.99 -14.34
C GLY A 232 9.54 26.41 -14.57
N ARG A 233 10.77 26.55 -15.09
CA ARG A 233 11.34 27.84 -15.51
C ARG A 233 10.57 28.47 -16.68
N LYS A 234 9.85 27.64 -17.45
CA LYS A 234 8.91 28.10 -18.47
C LYS A 234 7.49 28.02 -17.89
N PRO A 235 6.70 29.11 -17.93
CA PRO A 235 5.33 29.13 -17.41
C PRO A 235 4.38 28.08 -18.02
N THR A 236 4.70 27.56 -19.21
CA THR A 236 3.87 26.59 -19.94
C THR A 236 4.23 25.13 -19.66
N SER A 237 5.38 24.85 -19.04
CA SER A 237 5.85 23.47 -18.88
C SER A 237 5.09 22.74 -17.77
N THR A 238 4.61 21.54 -18.10
CA THR A 238 3.96 20.61 -17.17
C THR A 238 5.02 19.86 -16.39
N VAL A 239 4.98 19.85 -15.07
CA VAL A 239 5.88 18.99 -14.29
C VAL A 239 5.17 17.70 -13.92
N LEU A 240 5.70 16.58 -14.42
CA LEU A 240 5.18 15.25 -14.14
C LEU A 240 6.02 14.56 -13.06
N LEU A 241 5.39 14.13 -11.98
CA LEU A 241 6.01 13.30 -10.93
C LEU A 241 5.26 11.99 -10.79
N SER A 242 5.99 10.89 -10.65
CA SER A 242 5.40 9.55 -10.54
C SER A 242 6.10 8.73 -9.47
N SER A 243 5.37 8.31 -8.43
CA SER A 243 5.86 7.38 -7.41
C SER A 243 4.72 6.58 -6.77
N GLU A 244 4.87 5.25 -6.64
CA GLU A 244 3.92 4.45 -5.84
C GLU A 244 3.96 4.81 -4.35
N HIS A 245 5.07 5.41 -3.90
CA HIS A 245 5.25 5.77 -2.51
C HIS A 245 4.63 7.14 -2.15
N PHE A 246 4.32 7.97 -3.15
CA PHE A 246 3.57 9.22 -2.93
C PHE A 246 2.20 8.97 -2.30
N TYR A 247 1.62 7.79 -2.55
CA TYR A 247 0.42 7.33 -1.86
C TYR A 247 0.54 7.54 -0.35
N TYR A 248 1.64 7.17 0.29
CA TYR A 248 1.77 7.29 1.76
C TYR A 248 1.98 8.72 2.28
N PHE A 249 2.04 9.70 1.37
CA PHE A 249 2.28 11.12 1.66
C PHE A 249 1.17 12.02 1.09
N LEU A 250 -0.03 11.47 0.81
CA LEU A 250 -1.13 12.25 0.22
C LEU A 250 -1.48 13.53 1.00
N PRO A 251 -1.56 13.54 2.36
CA PRO A 251 -1.82 14.79 3.09
C PRO A 251 -0.84 15.91 2.76
N TRP A 252 0.46 15.63 2.74
CA TRP A 252 1.48 16.62 2.40
C TRP A 252 1.35 17.06 0.94
N LEU A 253 1.17 16.12 0.01
CA LEU A 253 1.00 16.46 -1.40
C LEU A 253 -0.24 17.36 -1.60
N PHE A 254 -1.38 16.98 -1.04
CA PHE A 254 -2.64 17.73 -1.16
C PHE A 254 -2.58 19.11 -0.51
N THR A 255 -1.76 19.27 0.52
CA THR A 255 -1.53 20.56 1.18
C THR A 255 -0.56 21.45 0.42
N TYR A 256 0.60 20.92 0.02
CA TYR A 256 1.67 21.71 -0.60
C TYR A 256 1.48 21.90 -2.11
N LEU A 257 0.77 20.99 -2.78
CA LEU A 257 0.47 21.03 -4.20
C LEU A 257 -1.06 20.89 -4.43
N PRO A 258 -1.89 21.78 -3.85
CA PRO A 258 -3.35 21.64 -3.87
C PRO A 258 -3.95 21.87 -5.27
N SER A 259 -3.20 22.51 -6.17
CA SER A 259 -3.63 22.81 -7.54
C SER A 259 -3.08 21.83 -8.57
N ALA A 260 -2.29 20.83 -8.17
CA ALA A 260 -1.82 19.79 -9.07
C ALA A 260 -2.96 18.87 -9.50
N GLN A 261 -2.87 18.31 -10.70
CA GLN A 261 -3.71 17.20 -11.13
C GLN A 261 -3.16 15.90 -10.55
N TYR A 262 -3.96 15.20 -9.77
CA TYR A 262 -3.58 13.89 -9.23
C TYR A 262 -4.09 12.77 -10.12
N ILE A 263 -3.24 11.81 -10.47
CA ILE A 263 -3.63 10.61 -11.22
C ILE A 263 -3.54 9.40 -10.30
N PHE A 264 -4.63 8.64 -10.22
CA PHE A 264 -4.71 7.41 -9.43
C PHE A 264 -5.24 6.26 -10.29
N PHE A 265 -4.47 5.18 -10.37
CA PHE A 265 -4.89 3.99 -11.09
C PHE A 265 -5.66 3.03 -10.18
N ILE A 266 -6.86 2.68 -10.59
CA ILE A 266 -7.71 1.69 -9.93
C ILE A 266 -7.39 0.32 -10.49
N ARG A 267 -7.23 -0.65 -9.60
CA ARG A 267 -7.02 -2.07 -9.94
C ARG A 267 -8.00 -2.92 -9.16
N HIS A 268 -8.46 -4.01 -9.78
CA HIS A 268 -9.33 -4.97 -9.11
C HIS A 268 -8.68 -5.51 -7.81
N PRO A 269 -9.40 -5.60 -6.67
CA PRO A 269 -8.82 -6.01 -5.39
C PRO A 269 -8.23 -7.42 -5.37
N ILE A 270 -8.84 -8.38 -6.10
CA ILE A 270 -8.33 -9.76 -6.20
C ILE A 270 -6.89 -9.81 -6.77
N PRO A 271 -6.61 -9.35 -8.01
CA PRO A 271 -5.26 -9.42 -8.57
C PRO A 271 -4.26 -8.54 -7.80
N LEU A 272 -4.73 -7.50 -7.11
CA LEU A 272 -3.90 -6.72 -6.18
C LEU A 272 -3.46 -7.56 -4.97
N PHE A 273 -4.40 -8.26 -4.33
CA PHE A 273 -4.12 -9.15 -3.19
C PHE A 273 -3.23 -10.33 -3.56
N GLU A 274 -3.49 -10.96 -4.71
CA GLU A 274 -2.66 -12.05 -5.25
C GLU A 274 -1.23 -11.58 -5.58
N SER A 275 -1.09 -10.39 -6.18
CA SER A 275 0.23 -9.79 -6.41
C SER A 275 1.00 -9.56 -5.09
N GLY A 276 0.28 -9.15 -4.03
CA GLY A 276 0.81 -9.07 -2.68
C GLY A 276 1.32 -10.41 -2.15
N TYR A 277 0.53 -11.48 -2.32
CA TYR A 277 0.95 -12.85 -1.95
C TYR A 277 2.21 -13.31 -2.70
N HIS A 278 2.26 -13.08 -4.02
CA HIS A 278 3.45 -13.37 -4.83
C HIS A 278 4.70 -12.64 -4.30
N GLN A 279 4.58 -11.36 -3.96
CA GLN A 279 5.68 -10.59 -3.37
C GLN A 279 6.12 -11.14 -2.01
N GLN A 280 5.18 -11.58 -1.18
CA GLN A 280 5.50 -12.19 0.11
C GLN A 280 6.28 -13.51 -0.05
N ILE A 281 5.99 -14.30 -1.07
CA ILE A 281 6.77 -15.49 -1.41
C ILE A 281 8.16 -15.11 -1.92
N LYS A 282 8.24 -14.21 -2.94
CA LYS A 282 9.49 -13.82 -3.59
C LYS A 282 10.47 -13.14 -2.62
N ARG A 283 9.99 -12.22 -1.79
CA ARG A 283 10.85 -11.27 -1.02
C ARG A 283 10.81 -11.48 0.48
N HIS A 284 9.68 -11.93 1.02
CA HIS A 284 9.47 -12.03 2.47
C HIS A 284 9.52 -13.46 2.99
N ARG A 285 9.91 -14.43 2.14
CA ARG A 285 10.07 -15.84 2.48
C ARG A 285 8.79 -16.47 3.04
N ARG A 286 7.62 -16.04 2.58
CA ARG A 286 6.35 -16.64 3.01
C ARG A 286 6.32 -18.13 2.64
N THR A 287 5.94 -18.95 3.62
CA THR A 287 5.79 -20.40 3.51
C THR A 287 4.32 -20.83 3.52
N ASN A 288 3.44 -19.98 4.06
CA ASN A 288 2.01 -20.29 4.20
C ASN A 288 1.29 -20.21 2.85
N GLU A 289 0.27 -21.07 2.69
CA GLU A 289 -0.56 -21.10 1.51
C GLU A 289 -1.36 -19.81 1.30
N TYR A 290 -1.86 -19.66 0.08
CA TYR A 290 -2.79 -18.60 -0.24
C TYR A 290 -4.14 -18.94 0.39
N ARG A 291 -4.73 -17.96 1.06
CA ARG A 291 -6.10 -18.04 1.56
C ARG A 291 -6.80 -16.78 1.14
N ALA A 292 -7.79 -16.92 0.26
CA ALA A 292 -8.64 -15.80 -0.10
C ALA A 292 -9.41 -15.36 1.16
N PRO A 293 -9.49 -14.05 1.45
CA PRO A 293 -10.38 -13.55 2.48
C PRO A 293 -11.85 -13.74 2.05
N ASN A 294 -12.76 -13.78 3.02
CA ASN A 294 -14.20 -13.86 2.73
C ASN A 294 -14.73 -12.59 2.06
N GLN A 295 -14.07 -11.45 2.30
CA GLN A 295 -14.43 -10.13 1.80
C GLN A 295 -13.16 -9.37 1.40
N MET A 296 -13.26 -8.54 0.37
CA MET A 296 -12.22 -7.60 -0.03
C MET A 296 -12.82 -6.21 -0.23
N PHE A 297 -11.97 -5.20 -0.15
CA PHE A 297 -12.36 -3.79 -0.18
C PHE A 297 -11.50 -3.05 -1.19
N PHE A 298 -12.01 -1.97 -1.76
CA PHE A 298 -11.19 -1.02 -2.52
C PHE A 298 -10.39 -0.10 -1.58
N ASN A 299 -9.64 -0.68 -0.64
CA ASN A 299 -8.97 0.06 0.44
C ASN A 299 -8.20 1.29 -0.04
N ASN A 300 -7.39 1.13 -1.10
CA ASN A 300 -6.61 2.27 -1.59
C ASN A 300 -7.46 3.37 -2.23
N LEU A 301 -8.57 2.98 -2.88
CA LEU A 301 -9.53 3.92 -3.45
C LEU A 301 -10.29 4.66 -2.34
N ASN A 302 -10.74 3.94 -1.31
CA ASN A 302 -11.44 4.52 -0.16
C ASN A 302 -10.58 5.60 0.50
N VAL A 303 -9.30 5.33 0.72
CA VAL A 303 -8.35 6.27 1.33
C VAL A 303 -8.18 7.52 0.47
N ILE A 304 -7.85 7.37 -0.81
CA ILE A 304 -7.60 8.56 -1.65
C ILE A 304 -8.88 9.34 -1.92
N SER A 305 -10.02 8.68 -2.08
CA SER A 305 -11.32 9.33 -2.23
C SER A 305 -11.74 10.08 -0.96
N HIS A 306 -11.48 9.51 0.22
CA HIS A 306 -11.69 10.21 1.49
C HIS A 306 -10.78 11.43 1.62
N LEU A 307 -9.45 11.25 1.47
CA LEU A 307 -8.48 12.33 1.64
C LEU A 307 -8.64 13.43 0.58
N SER A 308 -8.97 13.08 -0.67
CA SER A 308 -9.16 14.08 -1.72
C SER A 308 -10.33 14.99 -1.43
N ARG A 309 -11.44 14.44 -0.93
CA ARG A 309 -12.59 15.24 -0.45
C ARG A 309 -12.24 16.06 0.79
N GLU A 310 -11.58 15.44 1.79
CA GLU A 310 -11.19 16.10 3.03
C GLU A 310 -10.27 17.33 2.78
N PHE A 311 -9.37 17.23 1.81
CA PHE A 311 -8.42 18.27 1.42
C PHE A 311 -8.91 19.15 0.26
N GLY A 312 -10.06 18.82 -0.34
CA GLY A 312 -10.64 19.53 -1.48
C GLY A 312 -9.72 19.57 -2.70
N VAL A 313 -9.14 18.44 -3.08
CA VAL A 313 -8.33 18.27 -4.30
C VAL A 313 -9.01 17.35 -5.29
N THR A 314 -8.75 17.55 -6.58
CA THR A 314 -9.31 16.70 -7.64
C THR A 314 -8.36 15.57 -8.00
N VAL A 315 -8.89 14.35 -8.08
CA VAL A 315 -8.17 13.16 -8.51
C VAL A 315 -8.79 12.64 -9.80
N THR A 316 -7.97 12.44 -10.82
CA THR A 316 -8.33 11.71 -12.04
C THR A 316 -8.11 10.22 -11.79
N TYR A 317 -9.20 9.46 -11.80
CA TYR A 317 -9.17 8.01 -11.68
C TYR A 317 -9.01 7.36 -13.06
N LYS A 318 -8.11 6.38 -13.17
CA LYS A 318 -7.87 5.65 -14.42
C LYS A 318 -7.90 4.15 -14.20
N PHE A 319 -8.34 3.44 -15.24
CA PHE A 319 -8.28 1.99 -15.36
C PHE A 319 -7.34 1.66 -16.52
N TYR A 320 -6.64 0.54 -16.43
CA TYR A 320 -5.81 0.02 -17.54
C TYR A 320 -6.03 -1.47 -17.80
N ASP A 321 -6.96 -2.07 -17.05
CA ASP A 321 -7.26 -3.48 -17.18
C ASP A 321 -8.24 -3.65 -18.34
N GLN A 322 -7.82 -4.31 -19.42
CA GLN A 322 -8.58 -4.47 -20.67
C GLN A 322 -9.96 -5.12 -20.46
N ILE A 323 -10.20 -5.72 -19.29
CA ILE A 323 -11.51 -6.21 -18.88
C ILE A 323 -12.56 -5.09 -18.73
N VAL A 324 -12.13 -3.84 -18.52
CA VAL A 324 -13.03 -2.68 -18.46
C VAL A 324 -13.32 -2.21 -19.88
N PRO A 325 -14.60 -2.19 -20.34
CA PRO A 325 -14.96 -1.75 -21.68
C PRO A 325 -14.50 -0.32 -21.94
N GLY A 326 -13.86 -0.09 -23.09
CA GLY A 326 -13.32 1.23 -23.46
C GLY A 326 -12.04 1.63 -22.72
N SER A 327 -11.53 0.80 -21.79
CA SER A 327 -10.23 1.06 -21.18
C SER A 327 -9.08 0.88 -22.17
N GLN A 328 -8.04 1.66 -21.95
CA GLN A 328 -6.83 1.61 -22.75
C GLN A 328 -5.73 0.85 -22.00
N GLY A 329 -4.61 0.54 -22.67
CA GLY A 329 -3.42 0.07 -21.98
C GLY A 329 -2.90 1.11 -20.98
N ILE A 330 -1.98 0.69 -20.09
CA ILE A 330 -1.52 1.56 -19.00
C ILE A 330 -0.83 2.84 -19.50
N TYR A 331 -0.12 2.77 -20.63
CA TYR A 331 0.60 3.89 -21.22
C TYR A 331 -0.35 4.87 -21.91
N GLU A 332 -1.35 4.35 -22.62
CA GLU A 332 -2.44 5.13 -23.21
C GLU A 332 -3.27 5.82 -22.12
N ALA A 333 -3.60 5.10 -21.05
CA ALA A 333 -4.40 5.62 -19.96
C ALA A 333 -3.72 6.79 -19.24
N ILE A 334 -2.39 6.73 -19.02
CA ILE A 334 -1.65 7.89 -18.49
C ILE A 334 -1.51 9.00 -19.53
N ALA A 335 -1.25 8.68 -20.80
CA ALA A 335 -1.14 9.68 -21.87
C ALA A 335 -2.44 10.48 -22.04
N SER A 336 -3.60 9.83 -21.87
CA SER A 336 -4.93 10.46 -21.94
C SER A 336 -5.18 11.53 -20.87
N CYS A 337 -4.32 11.63 -19.85
CA CYS A 337 -4.38 12.71 -18.86
C CYS A 337 -3.76 14.03 -19.36
N PHE A 338 -3.13 14.02 -20.53
CA PHE A 338 -2.41 15.17 -21.09
C PHE A 338 -3.00 15.56 -22.44
N LYS A 339 -2.95 16.86 -22.77
CA LYS A 339 -3.35 17.36 -24.10
C LYS A 339 -2.41 16.87 -25.20
N THR A 340 -1.12 16.85 -24.91
CA THR A 340 -0.06 16.34 -25.78
C THR A 340 0.86 15.47 -24.96
N PHE A 341 1.18 14.28 -25.45
CA PHE A 341 2.07 13.34 -24.77
C PHE A 341 2.98 12.63 -25.77
N ILE A 342 3.90 11.81 -25.27
CA ILE A 342 4.68 10.87 -26.08
C ILE A 342 3.81 9.67 -26.46
N ASP A 343 4.10 9.05 -27.61
CA ASP A 343 3.37 7.88 -28.05
C ASP A 343 3.66 6.66 -27.15
N PRO A 344 2.65 5.84 -26.82
CA PRO A 344 2.83 4.57 -26.13
C PRO A 344 3.87 3.68 -26.80
N PRO A 345 4.60 2.84 -26.03
CA PRO A 345 5.56 1.91 -26.62
C PRO A 345 4.85 0.88 -27.49
N ALA A 346 5.42 0.59 -28.66
CA ALA A 346 4.87 -0.40 -29.61
C ALA A 346 4.84 -1.84 -29.05
N VAL A 347 5.68 -2.14 -28.06
CA VAL A 347 5.72 -3.44 -27.37
C VAL A 347 5.72 -3.21 -25.86
N ASP A 348 4.75 -3.79 -25.17
CA ASP A 348 4.73 -3.80 -23.71
C ASP A 348 5.64 -4.92 -23.18
N THR A 349 6.88 -4.58 -22.84
CA THR A 349 7.75 -5.50 -22.11
C THR A 349 7.28 -5.60 -20.66
N LYS A 350 6.58 -6.69 -20.31
CA LYS A 350 6.21 -6.99 -18.92
C LYS A 350 7.46 -7.14 -18.05
N ILE A 351 7.73 -6.13 -17.22
CA ILE A 351 8.76 -6.20 -16.18
C ILE A 351 8.19 -7.02 -14.99
N ASN A 352 8.96 -7.97 -14.46
CA ASN A 352 8.63 -8.78 -13.27
C ASN A 352 7.42 -9.72 -13.47
N SER A 353 7.62 -10.78 -14.26
CA SER A 353 6.63 -11.82 -14.53
C SER A 353 6.06 -12.41 -13.23
N LYS A 354 4.74 -12.65 -13.23
CA LYS A 354 4.11 -13.48 -12.19
C LYS A 354 4.64 -14.90 -12.37
N PHE A 355 4.99 -15.56 -11.27
CA PHE A 355 5.28 -16.99 -11.31
C PHE A 355 4.07 -17.76 -11.80
N THR A 356 4.28 -18.81 -12.59
CA THR A 356 3.25 -19.83 -12.84
C THR A 356 2.84 -20.55 -11.55
N PRO A 357 1.72 -21.31 -11.53
CA PRO A 357 1.28 -22.01 -10.32
C PRO A 357 2.36 -22.93 -9.74
N GLY A 358 3.00 -23.76 -10.58
CA GLY A 358 4.08 -24.65 -10.15
C GLY A 358 5.33 -23.90 -9.66
N ALA A 359 5.70 -22.80 -10.32
CA ALA A 359 6.84 -21.98 -9.91
C ALA A 359 6.61 -21.29 -8.55
N LEU A 360 5.38 -20.81 -8.32
CA LEU A 360 4.98 -20.20 -7.06
C LEU A 360 5.04 -21.21 -5.90
N THR A 361 4.49 -22.40 -6.12
CA THR A 361 4.53 -23.50 -5.14
C THR A 361 5.97 -23.94 -4.87
N LEU A 362 6.79 -24.10 -5.91
CA LEU A 362 8.20 -24.47 -5.76
C LEU A 362 8.98 -23.46 -4.90
N MET A 363 8.82 -22.16 -5.15
CA MET A 363 9.48 -21.11 -4.34
C MET A 363 8.97 -21.09 -2.89
N ARG A 364 7.65 -21.28 -2.69
CA ARG A 364 7.04 -21.36 -1.35
C ARG A 364 7.61 -22.53 -0.54
N GLU A 365 7.78 -23.69 -1.16
CA GLU A 365 8.40 -24.85 -0.52
C GLU A 365 9.88 -24.65 -0.24
N ALA A 366 10.61 -24.06 -1.19
CA ALA A 366 12.01 -23.69 -1.01
C ALA A 366 12.21 -22.73 0.18
N ASN A 367 11.28 -21.80 0.41
CA ASN A 367 11.35 -20.85 1.53
C ASN A 367 11.45 -21.54 2.91
N LYS A 368 11.00 -22.79 3.05
CA LYS A 368 11.04 -23.56 4.32
C LYS A 368 12.45 -23.99 4.74
N PHE A 369 13.40 -24.09 3.81
CA PHE A 369 14.75 -24.63 4.10
C PHE A 369 15.90 -24.01 3.30
N ALA A 370 15.64 -23.42 2.13
CA ALA A 370 16.69 -22.94 1.22
C ALA A 370 17.54 -21.83 1.87
N SER A 371 18.80 -21.72 1.44
CA SER A 371 19.66 -20.60 1.83
C SER A 371 19.32 -19.31 1.08
N LYS A 372 19.87 -18.15 1.52
CA LYS A 372 19.66 -16.85 0.82
C LYS A 372 20.11 -16.92 -0.64
N ASN A 373 21.29 -17.47 -0.91
CA ASN A 373 21.83 -17.55 -2.26
C ASN A 373 21.01 -18.49 -3.15
N MET A 374 20.60 -19.66 -2.61
CA MET A 374 19.76 -20.61 -3.33
C MET A 374 18.40 -19.99 -3.72
N ARG A 375 17.77 -19.24 -2.79
CA ARG A 375 16.53 -18.51 -3.09
C ARG A 375 16.72 -17.45 -4.17
N PHE A 376 17.84 -16.72 -4.15
CA PHE A 376 18.14 -15.70 -5.14
C PHE A 376 18.30 -16.30 -6.54
N GLU A 377 19.06 -17.39 -6.66
CA GLU A 377 19.24 -18.11 -7.93
C GLU A 377 17.92 -18.71 -8.43
N LEU A 378 17.14 -19.31 -7.52
CA LEU A 378 15.84 -19.89 -7.85
C LEU A 378 14.83 -18.83 -8.29
N ASP A 379 14.71 -17.70 -7.58
CA ASP A 379 13.81 -16.60 -7.94
C ASP A 379 14.09 -16.07 -9.36
N ARG A 380 15.37 -15.82 -9.67
CA ARG A 380 15.78 -15.36 -11.01
C ARG A 380 15.38 -16.35 -12.09
N TRP A 381 15.65 -17.64 -11.90
CA TRP A 381 15.30 -18.66 -12.88
C TRP A 381 13.77 -18.81 -13.03
N LEU A 382 13.02 -18.81 -11.92
CA LEU A 382 11.57 -18.95 -11.94
C LEU A 382 10.86 -17.77 -12.62
N GLN A 383 11.42 -16.56 -12.52
CA GLN A 383 10.90 -15.40 -13.24
C GLN A 383 11.03 -15.61 -14.75
N CYS A 384 12.22 -15.99 -15.23
CA CYS A 384 12.43 -16.30 -16.65
C CYS A 384 11.55 -17.47 -17.12
N TYR A 385 11.44 -18.54 -16.33
CA TYR A 385 10.57 -19.67 -16.65
C TYR A 385 9.10 -19.29 -16.80
N SER A 386 8.66 -18.22 -16.12
CA SER A 386 7.26 -17.80 -16.10
C SER A 386 6.94 -16.70 -17.12
N GLU A 387 7.93 -16.16 -17.82
CA GLU A 387 7.73 -15.18 -18.88
C GLU A 387 6.90 -15.77 -20.03
N GLY A 388 5.98 -14.97 -20.58
CA GLY A 388 5.12 -15.36 -21.70
C GLY A 388 4.06 -16.41 -21.39
N LYS A 389 3.98 -16.93 -20.16
CA LYS A 389 2.98 -17.94 -19.77
C LYS A 389 1.63 -17.33 -19.41
N PRO A 390 0.51 -18.07 -19.61
CA PRO A 390 -0.82 -17.58 -19.29
C PRO A 390 -0.96 -17.15 -17.82
N ASP A 391 -1.75 -16.10 -17.60
CA ASP A 391 -2.13 -15.65 -16.26
C ASP A 391 -3.13 -16.65 -15.62
N PHE A 392 -3.14 -16.71 -14.28
CA PHE A 392 -4.08 -17.51 -13.49
C PHE A 392 -4.50 -16.75 -12.23
N SER A 393 -5.57 -17.22 -11.60
CA SER A 393 -6.05 -16.74 -10.31
C SER A 393 -5.82 -17.75 -9.21
N LEU A 394 -5.35 -17.29 -8.05
CA LEU A 394 -5.28 -18.10 -6.82
C LEU A 394 -6.64 -18.16 -6.10
N THR A 395 -7.55 -17.28 -6.47
CA THR A 395 -8.89 -17.17 -5.89
C THR A 395 -9.84 -18.12 -6.63
N SER A 396 -10.50 -19.02 -5.89
CA SER A 396 -11.47 -19.98 -6.46
C SER A 396 -12.72 -19.28 -6.99
N LYS A 397 -13.48 -19.94 -7.86
CA LYS A 397 -14.75 -19.40 -8.40
C LYS A 397 -15.74 -19.05 -7.28
N ASP A 398 -15.87 -19.92 -6.28
CA ASP A 398 -16.78 -19.70 -5.15
C ASP A 398 -16.37 -18.48 -4.31
N ALA A 399 -15.06 -18.35 -4.04
CA ALA A 399 -14.54 -17.19 -3.32
C ALA A 399 -14.69 -15.90 -4.14
N LEU A 400 -14.44 -15.97 -5.45
CA LEU A 400 -14.62 -14.85 -6.36
C LEU A 400 -16.07 -14.34 -6.36
N ASN A 401 -17.06 -15.24 -6.41
CA ASN A 401 -18.47 -14.85 -6.38
C ASN A 401 -18.84 -14.11 -5.09
N LYS A 402 -18.40 -14.63 -3.92
CA LYS A 402 -18.63 -14.00 -2.61
C LYS A 402 -17.96 -12.63 -2.52
N ILE A 403 -16.70 -12.53 -2.94
CA ILE A 403 -15.95 -11.26 -2.94
C ILE A 403 -16.60 -10.25 -3.89
N SER A 404 -17.03 -10.68 -5.08
CA SER A 404 -17.62 -9.80 -6.10
C SER A 404 -18.92 -9.16 -5.62
N GLN A 405 -19.80 -9.92 -4.96
CA GLN A 405 -21.03 -9.38 -4.35
C GLN A 405 -20.70 -8.26 -3.37
N HIS A 406 -19.76 -8.49 -2.46
CA HIS A 406 -19.36 -7.50 -1.48
C HIS A 406 -18.67 -6.26 -2.10
N LEU A 407 -17.89 -6.45 -3.16
CA LEU A 407 -17.28 -5.34 -3.90
C LEU A 407 -18.33 -4.47 -4.59
N MET A 408 -19.39 -5.07 -5.15
CA MET A 408 -20.48 -4.32 -5.79
C MET A 408 -21.21 -3.44 -4.76
N GLU A 409 -21.50 -3.95 -3.57
CA GLU A 409 -22.10 -3.15 -2.47
C GLU A 409 -21.22 -1.95 -2.08
N GLN A 410 -19.90 -2.13 -2.09
CA GLN A 410 -18.96 -1.03 -1.81
C GLN A 410 -18.90 0.02 -2.91
N VAL A 411 -19.01 -0.37 -4.17
CA VAL A 411 -19.03 0.58 -5.30
C VAL A 411 -20.20 1.55 -5.15
N GLU A 412 -21.37 1.07 -4.74
CA GLU A 412 -22.53 1.94 -4.48
C GLU A 412 -22.19 2.98 -3.41
N LYS A 413 -21.65 2.55 -2.25
CA LYS A 413 -21.26 3.47 -1.17
C LYS A 413 -20.19 4.47 -1.61
N LEU A 414 -19.18 4.01 -2.34
CA LEU A 414 -18.07 4.86 -2.79
C LEU A 414 -18.55 5.94 -3.76
N THR A 415 -19.29 5.54 -4.79
CA THR A 415 -19.77 6.46 -5.84
C THR A 415 -20.84 7.42 -5.34
N ALA A 416 -21.65 7.03 -4.34
CA ALA A 416 -22.53 7.96 -3.63
C ALA A 416 -21.73 9.04 -2.87
N SER A 417 -20.58 8.67 -2.31
CA SER A 417 -19.74 9.56 -1.52
C SER A 417 -18.78 10.42 -2.35
N ASP A 418 -18.41 9.96 -3.55
CA ASP A 418 -17.50 10.62 -4.48
C ASP A 418 -18.02 10.47 -5.92
N PRO A 419 -18.80 11.45 -6.39
CA PRO A 419 -19.38 11.44 -7.73
C PRO A 419 -18.36 11.48 -8.87
N SER A 420 -17.08 11.76 -8.59
CA SER A 420 -16.02 11.72 -9.61
C SER A 420 -15.59 10.30 -9.98
N LEU A 421 -16.04 9.30 -9.21
CA LEU A 421 -15.86 7.89 -9.53
C LEU A 421 -16.89 7.42 -10.55
N GLU A 422 -16.41 6.85 -11.66
CA GLU A 422 -17.26 6.28 -12.69
C GLU A 422 -17.84 4.93 -12.24
N ARG A 423 -19.06 4.96 -11.68
CA ARG A 423 -19.78 3.78 -11.17
C ARG A 423 -19.82 2.63 -12.18
N GLU A 424 -20.16 2.92 -13.43
CA GLU A 424 -20.28 1.90 -14.48
C GLU A 424 -18.94 1.21 -14.77
N GLN A 425 -17.84 1.97 -14.81
CA GLN A 425 -16.50 1.41 -15.01
C GLN A 425 -16.07 0.53 -13.83
N LEU A 426 -16.36 0.95 -12.59
CA LEU A 426 -16.09 0.14 -11.39
C LEU A 426 -16.90 -1.16 -11.37
N LEU A 427 -18.19 -1.10 -11.71
CA LEU A 427 -19.02 -2.30 -11.81
C LEU A 427 -18.56 -3.21 -12.96
N ALA A 428 -18.15 -2.64 -14.10
CA ALA A 428 -17.59 -3.40 -15.22
C ALA A 428 -16.26 -4.07 -14.82
N LEU A 429 -15.39 -3.37 -14.09
CA LEU A 429 -14.15 -3.94 -13.55
C LEU A 429 -14.42 -5.20 -12.72
N ILE A 430 -15.47 -5.20 -11.90
CA ILE A 430 -15.85 -6.35 -11.07
C ILE A 430 -16.49 -7.45 -11.93
N LYS A 431 -17.52 -7.11 -12.73
CA LYS A 431 -18.31 -8.08 -13.51
C LYS A 431 -17.47 -8.79 -14.58
N ASN A 432 -16.56 -8.06 -15.19
CA ASN A 432 -15.73 -8.57 -16.27
C ASN A 432 -14.42 -9.17 -15.76
N TYR A 433 -14.14 -9.11 -14.45
CA TYR A 433 -13.06 -9.87 -13.86
C TYR A 433 -13.43 -11.36 -13.87
N GLN A 434 -13.19 -11.98 -15.02
CA GLN A 434 -13.30 -13.41 -15.23
C GLN A 434 -11.90 -13.99 -15.24
N THR A 435 -11.66 -15.01 -14.43
CA THR A 435 -10.38 -15.69 -14.42
C THR A 435 -10.34 -16.66 -15.61
N SER A 436 -9.47 -16.43 -16.58
CA SER A 436 -9.27 -17.30 -17.76
C SER A 436 -8.87 -18.73 -17.37
N SER A 437 -8.33 -18.90 -16.16
CA SER A 437 -8.24 -20.18 -15.45
C SER A 437 -8.11 -19.88 -13.96
N VAL A 438 -9.00 -20.43 -13.13
CA VAL A 438 -8.69 -20.59 -11.71
C VAL A 438 -7.53 -21.58 -11.67
N ALA A 439 -6.39 -21.20 -11.08
CA ALA A 439 -5.40 -22.21 -10.80
C ALA A 439 -6.10 -23.22 -9.90
N GLU A 440 -6.17 -24.47 -10.37
CA GLU A 440 -6.37 -25.58 -9.46
C GLU A 440 -5.19 -25.54 -8.48
N LEU A 441 -5.37 -24.76 -7.41
CA LEU A 441 -4.50 -24.68 -6.24
C LEU A 441 -4.52 -25.98 -5.45
N ALA A 442 -5.31 -26.96 -5.91
CA ALA A 442 -5.12 -28.35 -5.58
C ALA A 442 -3.81 -28.83 -6.23
N SER A 443 -2.69 -28.55 -5.57
CA SER A 443 -1.63 -29.53 -5.34
C SER A 443 -1.29 -30.50 -6.48
N SER A 444 -1.15 -30.06 -7.72
CA SER A 444 -0.57 -30.97 -8.72
C SER A 444 0.93 -30.95 -8.45
N ILE A 445 1.36 -31.93 -7.65
CA ILE A 445 2.76 -32.35 -7.58
C ILE A 445 3.35 -32.37 -9.00
N ASP A 446 2.55 -32.74 -10.01
CA ASP A 446 2.85 -32.69 -11.44
C ASP A 446 3.29 -31.30 -11.94
N ASN A 447 2.64 -30.21 -11.52
CA ASN A 447 3.02 -28.84 -11.89
C ASN A 447 4.39 -28.48 -11.30
N VAL A 448 4.65 -28.89 -10.05
CA VAL A 448 5.94 -28.69 -9.39
C VAL A 448 7.01 -29.58 -10.04
N GLN A 449 6.69 -30.82 -10.35
CA GLN A 449 7.57 -31.76 -11.06
C GLN A 449 7.93 -31.23 -12.44
N SER A 450 6.98 -30.72 -13.22
CA SER A 450 7.24 -30.12 -14.54
C SER A 450 8.23 -28.96 -14.47
N VAL A 451 8.04 -28.06 -13.50
CA VAL A 451 8.97 -26.95 -13.25
C VAL A 451 10.34 -27.47 -12.82
N LEU A 452 10.38 -28.46 -11.92
CA LEU A 452 11.62 -29.08 -11.44
C LEU A 452 12.38 -29.83 -12.53
N GLN A 453 11.70 -30.52 -13.44
CA GLN A 453 12.34 -31.20 -14.58
C GLN A 453 12.97 -30.20 -15.53
N THR A 454 12.28 -29.09 -15.79
CA THR A 454 12.84 -27.99 -16.58
C THR A 454 14.04 -27.37 -15.85
N LEU A 455 13.94 -27.13 -14.54
CA LEU A 455 15.06 -26.62 -13.73
C LEU A 455 16.24 -27.59 -13.73
N LYS A 456 15.99 -28.91 -13.66
CA LYS A 456 17.04 -29.93 -13.72
C LYS A 456 17.78 -29.89 -15.05
N ARG A 457 17.06 -29.71 -16.16
CA ARG A 457 17.66 -29.59 -17.50
C ARG A 457 18.49 -28.32 -17.63
N ASP A 458 17.94 -27.18 -17.21
CA ASP A 458 18.56 -25.87 -17.43
C ASP A 458 19.66 -25.57 -16.39
N TYR A 459 19.46 -26.01 -15.15
CA TYR A 459 20.37 -25.78 -14.02
C TYR A 459 20.41 -26.97 -13.03
N PRO A 460 21.04 -28.09 -13.42
CA PRO A 460 21.00 -29.35 -12.66
C PRO A 460 21.51 -29.22 -11.22
N ALA A 461 22.61 -28.48 -11.03
CA ALA A 461 23.20 -28.29 -9.71
C ALA A 461 22.22 -27.63 -8.72
N LEU A 462 21.44 -26.65 -9.18
CA LEU A 462 20.43 -25.99 -8.35
C LEU A 462 19.27 -26.94 -8.04
N ALA A 463 18.78 -27.68 -9.04
CA ALA A 463 17.72 -28.67 -8.86
C ALA A 463 18.08 -29.76 -7.83
N TYR A 464 19.26 -30.37 -7.97
CA TYR A 464 19.72 -31.41 -7.05
C TYR A 464 19.94 -30.87 -5.64
N THR A 465 20.52 -29.68 -5.52
CA THR A 465 20.74 -29.04 -4.21
C THR A 465 19.42 -28.69 -3.52
N LEU A 466 18.39 -28.31 -4.29
CA LEU A 466 17.07 -28.00 -3.76
C LEU A 466 16.38 -29.25 -3.18
N ILE A 467 16.35 -30.35 -3.93
CA ILE A 467 15.76 -31.62 -3.45
C ILE A 467 16.56 -32.19 -2.27
N ALA A 468 17.88 -32.16 -2.34
CA ALA A 468 18.75 -32.57 -1.24
C ALA A 468 18.48 -31.78 0.05
N GLY A 469 18.30 -30.46 -0.07
CA GLY A 469 17.93 -29.60 1.05
C GLY A 469 16.56 -29.96 1.64
N ALA A 470 15.57 -30.26 0.79
CA ALA A 470 14.23 -30.64 1.23
C ALA A 470 14.22 -31.98 2.00
N VAL A 471 14.92 -32.99 1.47
CA VAL A 471 15.06 -34.32 2.10
C VAL A 471 15.75 -34.20 3.45
N GLN A 472 16.86 -33.47 3.52
CA GLN A 472 17.63 -33.31 4.75
C GLN A 472 16.86 -32.53 5.81
N SER A 473 16.16 -31.45 5.43
CA SER A 473 15.47 -30.61 6.39
C SER A 473 14.20 -31.27 6.92
N LYS A 474 13.57 -32.17 6.15
CA LYS A 474 12.24 -32.75 6.44
C LYS A 474 11.17 -31.67 6.71
N LYS A 475 11.32 -30.50 6.08
CA LYS A 475 10.43 -29.34 6.28
C LYS A 475 9.49 -29.10 5.11
N SER A 476 9.72 -29.73 3.94
CA SER A 476 8.88 -29.54 2.76
C SER A 476 7.96 -30.73 2.56
N ASP A 477 6.67 -30.43 2.50
CA ASP A 477 5.59 -31.42 2.35
C ASP A 477 5.46 -31.90 0.89
N ILE A 478 6.07 -31.19 -0.06
CA ILE A 478 6.01 -31.51 -1.50
C ILE A 478 7.37 -31.98 -2.01
N LEU A 479 8.44 -31.20 -1.80
CA LEU A 479 9.76 -31.51 -2.36
C LEU A 479 10.43 -32.73 -1.71
N GLY A 480 10.00 -33.10 -0.50
CA GLY A 480 10.43 -34.32 0.18
C GLY A 480 9.63 -35.57 -0.19
N GLN A 481 8.57 -35.45 -0.99
CA GLN A 481 7.75 -36.61 -1.38
C GLN A 481 8.50 -37.54 -2.31
N HIS A 482 8.28 -38.85 -2.13
CA HIS A 482 8.95 -39.91 -2.89
C HIS A 482 8.83 -39.72 -4.40
N SER A 483 7.63 -39.43 -4.91
CA SER A 483 7.39 -39.22 -6.35
C SER A 483 8.22 -38.07 -6.93
N VAL A 484 8.41 -36.98 -6.17
CA VAL A 484 9.21 -35.82 -6.60
C VAL A 484 10.70 -36.17 -6.61
N VAL A 485 11.20 -36.80 -5.55
CA VAL A 485 12.60 -37.24 -5.45
C VAL A 485 12.94 -38.24 -6.57
N GLU A 486 12.07 -39.23 -6.79
CA GLU A 486 12.23 -40.22 -7.87
C GLU A 486 12.22 -39.57 -9.26
N SER A 487 11.34 -38.59 -9.49
CA SER A 487 11.32 -37.89 -10.78
C SER A 487 12.66 -37.22 -11.08
N LEU A 488 13.34 -36.66 -10.06
CA LEU A 488 14.56 -35.88 -10.27
C LEU A 488 15.82 -36.76 -10.41
N TYR A 489 15.93 -37.83 -9.64
CA TYR A 489 17.07 -38.76 -9.69
C TYR A 489 16.88 -39.90 -10.70
N GLY A 490 15.65 -40.10 -11.18
CA GLY A 490 15.24 -41.03 -12.24
C GLY A 490 15.25 -42.48 -11.79
N SER A 491 14.08 -43.08 -11.53
CA SER A 491 13.89 -44.55 -11.55
C SER A 491 12.50 -44.99 -11.11
N SER A 492 11.74 -45.62 -12.00
CA SER A 492 10.57 -46.44 -11.65
C SER A 492 11.03 -47.82 -11.14
N GLY A 493 10.99 -48.06 -9.82
CA GLY A 493 11.24 -49.39 -9.23
C GLY A 493 11.65 -49.43 -7.74
N LYS A 494 11.13 -50.43 -7.00
CA LYS A 494 11.18 -50.55 -5.52
C LYS A 494 12.58 -50.58 -4.86
N LEU A 495 13.67 -50.89 -5.58
CA LEU A 495 15.02 -50.99 -5.00
C LEU A 495 15.85 -49.69 -5.07
N LYS A 496 15.39 -48.64 -5.78
CA LYS A 496 16.21 -47.46 -6.11
C LYS A 496 15.86 -46.19 -5.34
N LEU A 497 14.74 -46.17 -4.64
CA LEU A 497 14.35 -45.06 -3.76
C LEU A 497 15.36 -44.81 -2.62
N PRO A 498 15.88 -45.84 -1.90
CA PRO A 498 16.93 -45.62 -0.90
C PRO A 498 18.20 -45.02 -1.51
N LEU A 499 18.54 -45.39 -2.75
CA LEU A 499 19.69 -44.85 -3.46
C LEU A 499 19.49 -43.37 -3.84
N ALA A 500 18.29 -42.98 -4.29
CA ALA A 500 17.97 -41.59 -4.59
C ALA A 500 18.05 -40.70 -3.34
N TYR A 501 17.52 -41.17 -2.20
CA TYR A 501 17.66 -40.47 -0.91
C TYR A 501 19.11 -40.40 -0.45
N PHE A 502 19.87 -41.50 -0.58
CA PHE A 502 21.29 -41.53 -0.28
C PHE A 502 22.08 -40.53 -1.13
N LEU A 503 21.84 -40.49 -2.45
CA LEU A 503 22.49 -39.54 -3.36
C LEU A 503 22.13 -38.09 -3.00
N ALA A 504 20.88 -37.81 -2.66
CA ALA A 504 20.44 -36.49 -2.21
C ALA A 504 21.19 -36.07 -0.93
N GLU A 505 21.29 -36.94 0.08
CA GLU A 505 22.04 -36.66 1.31
C GLU A 505 23.55 -36.47 1.05
N LYS A 506 24.15 -37.31 0.19
CA LYS A 506 25.57 -37.20 -0.16
C LYS A 506 25.88 -35.96 -0.99
N TRP A 507 24.96 -35.50 -1.84
CA TRP A 507 25.13 -34.27 -2.62
C TRP A 507 25.39 -33.05 -1.75
N VAL A 508 24.66 -32.88 -0.63
CA VAL A 508 24.91 -31.78 0.33
C VAL A 508 26.33 -31.87 0.89
N THR A 509 26.75 -33.07 1.26
CA THR A 509 28.08 -33.34 1.81
C THR A 509 29.17 -32.99 0.80
N LEU A 510 28.98 -33.36 -0.48
CA LEU A 510 29.88 -33.04 -1.57
C LEU A 510 29.95 -31.54 -1.85
N GLN A 511 28.82 -30.82 -1.82
CA GLN A 511 28.80 -29.36 -1.98
C GLN A 511 29.52 -28.65 -0.82
N ALA A 512 29.35 -29.13 0.41
CA ALA A 512 30.06 -28.61 1.56
C ALA A 512 31.58 -28.82 1.44
N LEU A 513 32.00 -30.00 0.97
CA LEU A 513 33.41 -30.31 0.72
C LEU A 513 34.00 -29.42 -0.39
N ARG A 514 33.28 -29.28 -1.52
CA ARG A 514 33.68 -28.40 -2.63
C ARG A 514 33.89 -26.96 -2.19
N ARG A 515 33.00 -26.41 -1.34
CA ARG A 515 33.16 -25.05 -0.79
C ARG A 515 34.39 -24.92 0.09
N LYS A 516 34.69 -25.92 0.92
CA LYS A 516 35.92 -25.94 1.74
C LYS A 516 37.18 -25.96 0.87
N ILE A 517 37.18 -26.74 -0.21
CA ILE A 517 38.29 -26.82 -1.16
C ILE A 517 38.46 -25.48 -1.89
N LEU A 518 37.39 -24.92 -2.46
CA LEU A 518 37.45 -23.63 -3.16
C LEU A 518 37.90 -22.48 -2.26
N LYS A 519 37.53 -22.50 -0.97
CA LYS A 519 38.02 -21.52 0.00
C LYS A 519 39.53 -21.66 0.21
N LYS A 520 40.02 -22.89 0.42
CA LYS A 520 41.45 -23.20 0.54
C LYS A 520 42.29 -22.93 -0.71
N MET A 521 41.68 -22.86 -1.89
CA MET A 521 42.37 -22.51 -3.14
C MET A 521 42.42 -21.00 -3.39
N LYS A 522 41.64 -20.22 -2.63
CA LYS A 522 41.51 -18.77 -2.77
C LYS A 522 42.29 -18.02 -1.68
N ASP A 523 42.44 -18.66 -0.53
CA ASP A 523 43.46 -18.38 0.48
C ASP A 523 44.82 -18.92 -0.01
#